data_AF-W1PP85-F1
#
_entry.id   AF-W1PP85-F1
#
_cell.length_a   1.000
_cell.length_b   1.000
_cell.length_c   1.000
_cell.angle_alpha   90.00
_cell.angle_beta   90.00
_cell.angle_gamma   90.00
#
_symmetry.space_group_name_H-M   'P 1'
#
loop_
_entity.id
_entity.type
_entity.pdbx_description
1 polymer ?
#
loop_
_entity_poly.entity_id
_entity_poly.type
_entity_poly.pdbx_seq_one_letter_code
_entity_poly.pdbx_strand_id
1 'polypeptide(L)'
;MTPEFTIKFQVDLLKNKFGFDEAFNYKVESELNTALRRYFPQGIDIYFDNMGGDMLDVALLNIQVHGRIAICGMIAQQSLFSIEGIHNLYSLIMRRIKMQDLLQSDYLHLYPQFTERLLSITIRNVKLFT
;
A
#
# COMPACT_ATOMS: atom_id res chain seq x y z
N MET A 1 22.61 -1.40 14.51
CA MET A 1 21.21 -1.03 14.84
C MET A 1 20.40 -2.32 14.82
N THR A 2 19.64 -2.64 15.88
CA THR A 2 18.93 -3.93 15.97
C THR A 2 17.67 -3.93 15.09
N PRO A 3 17.19 -5.10 14.61
CA PRO A 3 15.99 -5.19 13.77
C PRO A 3 14.75 -4.56 14.43
N GLU A 4 14.59 -4.72 15.74
CA GLU A 4 13.51 -4.15 16.54
C GLU A 4 13.53 -2.61 16.54
N PHE A 5 14.72 -2.01 16.59
CA PHE A 5 14.87 -0.55 16.51
C PHE A 5 14.48 -0.02 15.13
N THR A 6 14.90 -0.71 14.06
CA THR A 6 14.54 -0.35 12.68
C THR A 6 13.03 -0.45 12.44
N ILE A 7 12.39 -1.47 13.01
CA ILE A 7 10.94 -1.71 12.88
C ILE A 7 10.14 -0.59 13.54
N LYS A 8 10.44 -0.27 14.81
CA LYS A 8 9.75 0.77 15.54
C LYS A 8 9.95 2.13 14.86
N PHE A 9 11.16 2.38 14.39
CA PHE A 9 11.50 3.58 13.64
C PHE A 9 10.66 3.76 12.37
N GLN A 10 10.42 2.70 11.58
CA GLN A 10 9.63 2.82 10.35
C GLN A 10 8.17 3.17 10.62
N VAL A 11 7.53 2.51 11.58
CA VAL A 11 6.13 2.80 11.97
C VAL A 11 6.03 4.22 12.51
N ASP A 12 6.97 4.62 13.38
CA ASP A 12 7.01 5.98 13.94
C ASP A 12 7.23 7.04 12.85
N LEU A 13 8.04 6.74 11.82
CA LEU A 13 8.29 7.63 10.70
C LEU A 13 7.02 7.84 9.85
N LEU A 14 6.26 6.78 9.58
CA LEU A 14 4.99 6.85 8.85
C LEU A 14 3.99 7.76 9.55
N LYS A 15 3.81 7.61 10.85
CA LYS A 15 2.85 8.41 11.61
C LYS A 15 3.34 9.86 11.82
N ASN A 16 4.56 10.02 12.34
CA ASN A 16 5.02 11.33 12.82
C ASN A 16 5.58 12.23 11.72
N LYS A 17 6.26 11.66 10.71
CA LYS A 17 6.88 12.45 9.64
C LYS A 17 6.01 12.53 8.39
N PHE A 18 5.40 11.41 8.01
CA PHE A 18 4.61 11.33 6.77
C PHE A 18 3.11 11.57 6.98
N GLY A 19 2.66 11.66 8.24
CA GLY A 19 1.29 12.06 8.57
C GLY A 19 0.24 10.97 8.28
N PHE A 20 0.63 9.69 8.27
CA PHE A 20 -0.33 8.60 8.20
C PHE A 20 -1.11 8.51 9.52
N ASP A 21 -2.43 8.32 9.42
CA ASP A 21 -3.28 8.14 10.60
C ASP A 21 -2.83 6.94 11.43
N GLU A 22 -2.61 5.81 10.77
CA GLU A 22 -2.18 4.56 11.38
C GLU A 22 -1.16 3.81 10.54
N ALA A 23 -0.30 3.06 11.22
CA ALA A 23 0.72 2.21 10.61
C ALA A 23 1.04 1.03 11.53
N PHE A 24 1.39 -0.12 10.95
CA PHE A 24 1.76 -1.31 11.70
C PHE A 24 2.86 -2.10 10.98
N ASN A 25 3.56 -2.93 11.73
CA ASN A 25 4.56 -3.84 11.17
C ASN A 25 3.94 -5.23 10.96
N TYR A 26 3.67 -5.56 9.71
CA TYR A 26 3.11 -6.86 9.33
C TYR A 26 3.97 -8.07 9.75
N LYS A 27 5.28 -7.91 9.96
CA LYS A 27 6.19 -9.02 10.33
C LYS A 27 6.03 -9.51 11.76
N VAL A 28 5.39 -8.73 12.63
CA VAL A 28 5.15 -9.11 14.04
C VAL A 28 3.68 -9.39 14.34
N GLU A 29 2.82 -9.26 13.32
CA GLU A 29 1.42 -9.65 13.42
C GLU A 29 1.31 -11.16 13.32
N SER A 30 0.65 -11.79 14.30
CA SER A 30 0.37 -13.22 14.25
C SER A 30 -0.70 -13.57 13.21
N GLU A 31 -1.57 -12.62 12.86
CA GLU A 31 -2.66 -12.80 11.91
C GLU A 31 -2.99 -11.46 11.21
N LEU A 32 -2.75 -11.40 9.90
CA LEU A 32 -2.83 -10.15 9.12
C LEU A 32 -4.27 -9.63 8.97
N ASN A 33 -5.27 -10.51 8.90
CA ASN A 33 -6.67 -10.10 8.73
C ASN A 33 -7.18 -9.37 9.96
N THR A 34 -6.85 -9.88 11.13
CA THR A 34 -7.12 -9.25 12.42
C THR A 34 -6.42 -7.91 12.50
N ALA A 35 -5.15 -7.83 12.10
CA ALA A 35 -4.42 -6.56 12.06
C ALA A 35 -5.12 -5.53 11.18
N LEU A 36 -5.47 -5.89 9.94
CA LEU A 36 -6.17 -4.99 9.01
C LEU A 36 -7.52 -4.52 9.55
N ARG A 37 -8.32 -5.40 10.16
CA ARG A 37 -9.61 -5.01 10.75
C ARG A 37 -9.51 -4.06 11.93
N ARG A 38 -8.40 -4.10 12.70
CA ARG A 38 -8.18 -3.14 13.79
C ARG A 38 -8.06 -1.71 13.25
N TYR A 39 -7.40 -1.53 12.12
CA TYR A 39 -7.18 -0.22 11.51
C TYR A 39 -8.29 0.19 10.53
N PHE A 40 -8.97 -0.78 9.92
CA PHE A 40 -10.05 -0.57 8.96
C PHE A 40 -11.33 -1.29 9.41
N PRO A 41 -11.95 -0.88 10.53
CA PRO A 41 -13.15 -1.55 11.05
C PRO A 41 -14.35 -1.48 10.09
N GLN A 42 -14.35 -0.48 9.21
CA GLN A 42 -15.37 -0.31 8.17
C GLN A 42 -14.92 -0.89 6.81
N GLY A 43 -13.74 -1.49 6.71
CA GLY A 43 -13.14 -1.95 5.46
C GLY A 43 -12.35 -0.87 4.71
N ILE A 44 -11.81 -1.26 3.56
CA ILE A 44 -10.86 -0.47 2.77
C ILE A 44 -11.51 -0.03 1.45
N ASP A 45 -11.56 1.27 1.19
CA ASP A 45 -12.08 1.79 -0.09
C ASP A 45 -11.05 1.70 -1.22
N ILE A 46 -9.78 1.95 -0.91
CA ILE A 46 -8.66 1.95 -1.86
C ILE A 46 -7.48 1.21 -1.25
N TYR A 47 -6.97 0.21 -1.95
CA TYR A 47 -5.74 -0.50 -1.60
C TYR A 47 -4.68 -0.28 -2.69
N PHE A 48 -3.53 0.25 -2.30
CA PHE A 48 -2.38 0.42 -3.18
C PHE A 48 -1.40 -0.71 -2.91
N ASP A 49 -1.36 -1.70 -3.80
CA ASP A 49 -0.57 -2.92 -3.61
C ASP A 49 0.85 -2.75 -4.17
N ASN A 50 1.83 -2.95 -3.29
CA ASN A 50 3.24 -3.07 -3.63
C ASN A 50 3.82 -4.45 -3.25
N MET A 51 3.05 -5.25 -2.50
CA MET A 51 3.54 -6.45 -1.83
C MET A 51 3.12 -7.71 -2.57
N GLY A 52 1.85 -7.83 -2.95
CA GLY A 52 1.27 -9.10 -3.38
C GLY A 52 1.19 -10.12 -2.24
N GLY A 53 1.11 -11.41 -2.61
CA GLY A 53 1.10 -12.54 -1.67
C GLY A 53 -0.01 -12.45 -0.60
N ASP A 54 0.29 -12.95 0.61
CA ASP A 54 -0.63 -12.97 1.75
C ASP A 54 -1.26 -11.62 2.08
N MET A 55 -0.51 -10.53 1.92
CA MET A 55 -1.03 -9.19 2.21
C MET A 55 -2.15 -8.81 1.23
N LEU A 56 -1.97 -9.07 -0.07
CA LEU A 56 -3.02 -8.86 -1.06
C LEU A 56 -4.21 -9.80 -0.81
N ASP A 57 -3.93 -11.06 -0.46
CA ASP A 57 -4.95 -12.07 -0.23
C ASP A 57 -5.88 -11.69 0.93
N VAL A 58 -5.31 -11.17 2.01
CA VAL A 58 -6.07 -10.66 3.14
C VAL A 58 -6.71 -9.30 2.84
N ALA A 59 -6.05 -8.42 2.09
CA ALA A 59 -6.63 -7.14 1.68
C ALA A 59 -7.95 -7.35 0.92
N LEU A 60 -7.99 -8.31 -0.03
CA LEU A 60 -9.20 -8.66 -0.80
C LEU A 60 -10.42 -8.96 0.08
N LEU A 61 -10.23 -9.56 1.25
CA LEU A 61 -11.29 -9.88 2.20
C LEU A 61 -11.84 -8.64 2.93
N ASN A 62 -11.06 -7.56 2.98
CA ASN A 62 -11.35 -6.33 3.74
C ASN A 62 -11.68 -5.13 2.84
N ILE A 63 -11.59 -5.25 1.51
CA ILE A 63 -12.04 -4.20 0.59
C ILE A 63 -13.56 -3.99 0.68
N GLN A 64 -14.01 -2.75 0.59
CA GLN A 64 -15.42 -2.41 0.57
C GLN A 64 -16.10 -2.73 -0.76
N VAL A 65 -17.44 -2.78 -0.75
CA VAL A 65 -18.20 -2.91 -1.99
C VAL A 65 -17.89 -1.71 -2.89
N HIS A 66 -17.55 -1.95 -4.15
CA HIS A 66 -17.04 -0.97 -5.12
C HIS A 66 -15.66 -0.37 -4.79
N GLY A 67 -14.91 -1.01 -3.89
CA GLY A 67 -13.54 -0.63 -3.59
C GLY A 67 -12.59 -0.86 -4.78
N ARG A 68 -11.41 -0.25 -4.69
CA ARG A 68 -10.41 -0.22 -5.76
C ARG A 68 -9.08 -0.75 -5.27
N ILE A 69 -8.41 -1.53 -6.12
CA ILE A 69 -7.05 -1.99 -5.91
C ILE A 69 -6.19 -1.50 -7.08
N ALA A 70 -5.13 -0.77 -6.77
CA ALA A 70 -4.09 -0.40 -7.73
C ALA A 70 -2.87 -1.32 -7.51
N ILE A 71 -2.53 -2.14 -8.50
CA ILE A 71 -1.42 -3.08 -8.45
C ILE A 71 -0.17 -2.39 -9.00
N CYS A 72 0.67 -1.88 -8.11
CA CYS A 72 1.93 -1.23 -8.46
C CYS A 72 3.10 -2.22 -8.52
N GLY A 73 3.06 -3.28 -7.72
CA GLY A 73 4.09 -4.32 -7.72
C GLY A 73 3.79 -5.45 -6.74
N MET A 74 4.54 -6.55 -6.88
CA MET A 74 4.42 -7.75 -6.03
C MET A 74 5.79 -8.16 -5.50
N ILE A 75 6.40 -7.30 -4.68
CA ILE A 75 7.79 -7.51 -4.23
C ILE A 75 7.96 -8.79 -3.40
N ALA A 76 6.91 -9.25 -2.70
CA ALA A 76 6.96 -10.48 -1.92
C ALA A 76 7.19 -11.73 -2.80
N GLN A 77 6.80 -11.67 -4.07
CA GLN A 77 6.92 -12.80 -4.99
C GLN A 77 8.22 -12.79 -5.81
N GLN A 78 8.98 -11.69 -5.80
CA GLN A 78 10.17 -11.54 -6.66
C GLN A 78 11.35 -12.43 -6.25
N SER A 79 11.46 -12.79 -4.97
CA SER A 79 12.57 -13.61 -4.43
C SER A 79 12.21 -15.08 -4.22
N LEU A 80 11.01 -15.51 -4.59
CA LEU A 80 10.53 -16.86 -4.34
C LEU A 80 10.82 -17.80 -5.51
N PHE A 81 11.28 -19.01 -5.20
CA PHE A 81 11.43 -20.09 -6.18
C PHE A 81 10.08 -20.61 -6.71
N SER A 82 8.97 -20.23 -6.06
CA SER A 82 7.60 -20.52 -6.46
C SER A 82 6.71 -19.32 -6.16
N ILE A 83 5.91 -18.90 -7.13
CA ILE A 83 4.92 -17.82 -6.95
C ILE A 83 3.77 -18.37 -6.10
N GLU A 84 3.54 -17.78 -4.94
CA GLU A 84 2.36 -18.07 -4.13
C GLU A 84 1.10 -17.50 -4.80
N GLY A 85 0.05 -18.32 -4.90
CA GLY A 85 -1.21 -17.94 -5.51
C GLY A 85 -2.01 -16.95 -4.66
N ILE A 86 -2.89 -16.20 -5.32
CA ILE A 86 -3.91 -15.37 -4.66
C ILE A 86 -5.21 -16.18 -4.60
N HIS A 87 -5.71 -16.47 -3.41
CA HIS A 87 -6.81 -17.39 -3.16
C HIS A 87 -8.18 -16.70 -3.00
N ASN A 88 -8.20 -15.41 -2.64
CA ASN A 88 -9.43 -14.68 -2.31
C ASN A 88 -10.02 -13.87 -3.47
N LEU A 89 -9.69 -14.21 -4.72
CA LEU A 89 -10.17 -13.52 -5.93
C LEU A 89 -11.70 -13.53 -6.08
N TYR A 90 -12.41 -14.48 -5.45
CA TYR A 90 -13.88 -14.46 -5.42
C TYR A 90 -14.46 -13.16 -4.82
N SER A 91 -13.69 -12.48 -3.96
CA SER A 91 -14.02 -11.17 -3.40
C SER A 91 -14.20 -10.11 -4.48
N LEU A 92 -13.50 -10.22 -5.62
CA LEU A 92 -13.64 -9.29 -6.73
C LEU A 92 -15.08 -9.24 -7.24
N ILE A 93 -15.74 -10.41 -7.32
CA ILE A 93 -17.12 -10.53 -7.78
C ILE A 93 -18.07 -10.08 -6.67
N MET A 94 -17.93 -10.64 -5.46
CA MET A 94 -18.86 -10.40 -4.35
C MET A 94 -18.90 -8.93 -3.92
N ARG A 95 -17.76 -8.24 -4.02
CA ARG A 95 -17.61 -6.85 -3.60
C ARG A 95 -17.47 -5.90 -4.80
N ARG A 96 -17.53 -6.38 -6.04
CA ARG A 96 -17.45 -5.56 -7.28
C ARG A 96 -16.20 -4.68 -7.29
N ILE A 97 -15.07 -5.28 -6.92
CA ILE A 97 -13.79 -4.60 -6.76
C ILE A 97 -13.22 -4.33 -8.15
N LYS A 98 -12.75 -3.10 -8.39
CA LYS A 98 -11.90 -2.82 -9.54
C LYS A 98 -10.45 -3.02 -9.16
N MET A 99 -9.81 -4.07 -9.66
CA MET A 99 -8.39 -4.34 -9.51
C MET A 99 -7.69 -4.05 -10.85
N GLN A 100 -6.74 -3.12 -10.86
CA GLN A 100 -6.07 -2.64 -12.06
C GLN A 100 -4.58 -2.45 -11.79
N ASP A 101 -3.74 -2.81 -12.75
CA ASP A 101 -2.32 -2.47 -12.73
C ASP A 101 -2.05 -0.96 -12.77
N LEU A 102 -0.89 -0.55 -12.28
CA LEU A 102 -0.39 0.82 -12.35
C LEU A 102 1.07 0.81 -12.82
N LEU A 103 1.29 0.49 -14.09
CA LEU A 103 2.63 0.52 -14.67
C LEU A 103 3.05 1.97 -14.99
N GLN A 104 4.07 2.48 -14.31
CA GLN A 104 4.52 3.87 -14.44
C GLN A 104 4.80 4.29 -15.90
N SER A 105 5.37 3.39 -16.72
CA SER A 105 5.75 3.68 -18.11
C SER A 105 4.57 4.16 -18.95
N ASP A 106 3.36 3.70 -18.65
CA ASP A 106 2.15 4.02 -19.42
C ASP A 106 1.71 5.48 -19.18
N TYR A 107 2.19 6.09 -18.08
CA TYR A 107 1.82 7.42 -17.64
C TYR A 107 2.94 8.46 -17.78
N LEU A 108 4.05 8.13 -18.46
CA LEU A 108 5.17 9.07 -18.63
C LEU A 108 4.77 10.38 -19.33
N HIS A 109 3.72 10.37 -20.14
CA HIS A 109 3.16 11.57 -20.77
C HIS A 109 2.60 12.58 -19.75
N LEU A 110 2.28 12.15 -18.52
CA LEU A 110 1.85 13.01 -17.42
C LEU A 110 3.02 13.61 -16.62
N TYR A 111 4.25 13.20 -16.89
CA TYR A 111 5.42 13.64 -16.13
C TYR A 111 5.56 15.17 -16.01
N PRO A 112 5.37 15.98 -17.08
CA PRO A 112 5.41 17.44 -16.96
C PRO A 112 4.37 18.01 -15.99
N GLN A 113 3.14 17.47 -16.02
CA GLN A 113 2.06 17.92 -15.13
C GLN A 113 2.33 17.50 -13.68
N PHE A 114 2.87 16.28 -13.49
CA PHE A 114 3.26 15.77 -12.19
C PHE A 114 4.34 16.63 -11.54
N THR A 115 5.38 17.02 -12.28
CA THR A 115 6.46 17.87 -11.75
C THR A 115 5.94 19.26 -11.39
N GLU A 116 5.17 19.90 -12.26
CA GLU A 116 4.54 21.20 -11.94
C GLU A 116 3.71 21.14 -10.64
N ARG A 117 2.90 20.09 -10.48
CA ARG A 117 2.11 19.88 -9.27
C ARG A 117 2.98 19.66 -8.04
N LEU A 118 4.02 18.82 -8.12
CA LEU A 118 4.95 18.59 -7.02
C LEU A 118 5.67 19.87 -6.60
N LEU A 119 6.16 20.68 -7.55
CA LEU A 119 6.82 21.95 -7.26
C LEU A 119 5.88 22.89 -6.51
N SER A 120 4.59 22.90 -6.88
CA SER A 120 3.58 23.75 -6.22
C SER A 120 3.31 23.37 -4.77
N ILE A 121 3.37 22.07 -4.43
CA ILE A 121 3.04 21.53 -3.10
C ILE A 121 4.27 21.48 -2.18
N THR A 122 5.42 21.05 -2.71
CA THR A 122 6.60 20.68 -1.91
C THR A 122 7.59 21.83 -1.75
N ILE A 123 7.79 22.67 -2.78
CA ILE A 123 8.86 23.70 -2.75
C ILE A 123 8.41 25.01 -2.10
N ARG A 124 7.10 25.29 -2.03
CA ARG A 124 6.61 26.50 -1.35
C ARG A 124 6.59 26.39 0.19
N ASN A 125 6.62 25.17 0.73
CA ASN A 125 6.59 24.91 2.18
C ASN A 125 7.89 24.32 2.76
N VAL A 126 8.86 23.97 1.92
CA VAL A 126 10.23 23.67 2.35
C VAL A 126 11.11 24.76 1.73
N LYS A 127 11.50 25.76 2.54
CA LYS A 127 12.58 26.68 2.18
C LYS A 127 13.79 25.84 1.75
N LEU A 128 14.05 25.80 0.45
CA LEU A 128 15.30 25.31 -0.11
C LEU A 128 16.41 26.18 0.48
N PHE A 129 17.16 25.64 1.44
CA PHE A 129 18.53 26.08 1.65
C PHE A 129 19.35 25.45 0.53
N THR A 130 19.85 26.30 -0.36
CA THR A 130 20.95 26.00 -1.30
C THR A 130 22.18 25.52 -0.57
#